data_AF-A0A8H2WLW4-F1
#
_entry.id   AF-A0A8H2WLW4-F1
#
_cell.length_a   1.000
_cell.length_b   1.000
_cell.length_c   1.000
_cell.angle_alpha   90.00
_cell.angle_beta   90.00
_cell.angle_gamma   90.00
#
_symmetry.space_group_name_H-M   'P 1'
#
loop_
_entity.id
_entity.type
_entity.pdbx_description
1 polymer ?
#
loop_
_entity_poly.entity_id
_entity_poly.type
_entity_poly.pdbx_seq_one_letter_code
_entity_poly.pdbx_strand_id
1 'polypeptide(L)'
;MPSKLFDVDHQLAFYGAYHSNKVNIAIHIVCVPIIMWTFQVFLAQQSLPSFIPAFSYQINDYLSLESNWTVLLNVIYLAYYYALEPVGALLYTPQFVLSCLSATAYSHREDALKIAGSLHAFSWIMQFIGHGAAEGRAPALLDNLLGAVVLAPFFVHLEMLFAIGYNPGLHKRVQNGAGKAIAQFRREEAEKKRAAGKKDL
;
A
#
# COMPACT_ATOMS: atom_id res chain seq x y z
N MET A 1 -17.14 -8.72 17.95
CA MET A 1 -15.70 -8.56 18.24
C MET A 1 -15.32 -7.12 17.95
N PRO A 2 -14.44 -6.48 18.73
CA PRO A 2 -13.95 -5.14 18.41
C PRO A 2 -13.32 -5.14 17.01
N SER A 3 -13.49 -4.03 16.27
CA SER A 3 -12.96 -3.88 14.92
C SER A 3 -11.44 -4.01 14.93
N LYS A 4 -10.88 -4.86 14.06
CA LYS A 4 -9.42 -4.99 13.89
C LYS A 4 -8.84 -3.93 12.95
N LEU A 5 -9.66 -2.98 12.50
CA LEU A 5 -9.27 -1.94 11.53
C LEU A 5 -8.11 -1.05 12.03
N PHE A 6 -8.04 -0.80 13.34
CA PHE A 6 -7.01 0.03 13.98
C PHE A 6 -5.99 -0.76 14.80
N ASP A 7 -6.03 -2.09 14.72
CA ASP A 7 -5.05 -2.96 15.37
C ASP A 7 -3.82 -3.08 14.47
N VAL A 8 -2.78 -2.30 14.77
CA VAL A 8 -1.53 -2.26 14.00
C VAL A 8 -0.86 -3.64 13.91
N ASP A 9 -0.87 -4.42 14.98
CA ASP A 9 -0.26 -5.74 14.99
C ASP A 9 -1.04 -6.67 14.04
N HIS A 10 -2.37 -6.59 14.04
CA HIS A 10 -3.22 -7.37 13.14
C HIS A 10 -3.05 -6.97 11.67
N GLN A 11 -3.11 -5.67 11.37
CA GLN A 11 -3.03 -5.16 9.99
C GLN A 11 -1.67 -5.48 9.36
N LEU A 12 -0.58 -5.26 10.09
CA LEU A 12 0.78 -5.54 9.61
C LEU A 12 1.07 -7.04 9.55
N ALA A 13 0.58 -7.84 10.51
CA ALA A 13 0.73 -9.29 10.46
C ALA A 13 -0.04 -9.91 9.29
N PHE A 14 -1.26 -9.40 9.00
CA PHE A 14 -2.02 -9.83 7.82
C PHE A 14 -1.24 -9.53 6.55
N TYR A 15 -0.73 -8.30 6.39
CA TYR A 15 0.06 -7.96 5.21
C TYR A 15 1.34 -8.80 5.10
N GLY A 16 2.10 -8.94 6.19
CA GLY A 16 3.33 -9.73 6.22
C GLY A 16 3.11 -11.21 5.90
N ALA A 17 1.91 -11.75 6.14
CA ALA A 17 1.57 -13.13 5.80
C ALA A 17 1.56 -13.41 4.28
N TYR A 18 1.44 -12.39 3.43
CA TYR A 18 1.43 -12.51 1.96
C TYR A 18 2.76 -12.08 1.30
N HIS A 19 3.71 -11.58 2.09
CA HIS A 19 4.96 -11.00 1.59
C HIS A 19 6.13 -11.56 2.39
N SER A 20 6.38 -12.87 2.28
CA SER A 20 7.48 -13.53 2.97
C SER A 20 8.70 -13.76 2.07
N ASN A 21 8.53 -13.71 0.75
CA ASN A 21 9.62 -13.82 -0.22
C ASN A 21 10.32 -12.47 -0.43
N LYS A 22 11.65 -12.44 -0.28
CA LYS A 22 12.48 -11.23 -0.44
C LYS A 22 12.37 -10.56 -1.82
N VAL A 23 12.21 -11.36 -2.89
CA VAL A 23 12.02 -10.82 -4.26
C VAL A 23 10.67 -10.12 -4.37
N ASN A 24 9.61 -10.73 -3.81
CA ASN A 24 8.29 -10.11 -3.82
C ASN A 24 8.28 -8.81 -2.99
N ILE A 25 8.89 -8.82 -1.81
CA ILE A 25 9.07 -7.62 -0.98
C ILE A 25 9.81 -6.53 -1.76
N ALA A 26 10.92 -6.85 -2.43
CA ALA A 26 11.69 -5.87 -3.20
C ALA A 26 10.86 -5.27 -4.36
N ILE A 27 10.07 -6.09 -5.06
CA ILE A 27 9.14 -5.60 -6.09
C ILE A 27 8.14 -4.61 -5.48
N HIS A 28 7.57 -4.93 -4.32
CA HIS A 28 6.59 -4.07 -3.65
C HIS A 28 7.21 -2.76 -3.17
N ILE A 29 8.43 -2.80 -2.61
CA ILE A 29 9.16 -1.60 -2.18
C ILE A 29 9.31 -0.60 -3.32
N VAL A 30 9.50 -1.07 -4.56
CA VAL A 30 9.63 -0.21 -5.74
C VAL A 30 8.27 0.15 -6.34
N CYS A 31 7.38 -0.83 -6.52
CA CYS A 31 6.15 -0.66 -7.30
C CYS A 31 5.03 0.05 -6.52
N VAL A 32 4.92 -0.14 -5.21
CA VAL A 32 3.86 0.48 -4.40
C VAL A 32 3.96 2.00 -4.37
N PRO A 33 5.14 2.63 -4.15
CA PRO A 33 5.28 4.08 -4.24
C PRO A 33 4.92 4.63 -5.63
N ILE A 34 5.31 3.92 -6.71
CA ILE A 34 4.98 4.32 -8.09
C ILE A 34 3.47 4.25 -8.33
N ILE A 35 2.81 3.19 -7.87
CA ILE A 35 1.35 3.04 -7.98
C ILE A 35 0.64 4.14 -7.20
N MET A 36 1.09 4.44 -5.99
CA MET A 36 0.51 5.50 -5.18
C MET A 36 0.66 6.86 -5.87
N TRP A 37 1.86 7.19 -6.36
CA TRP A 37 2.12 8.45 -7.05
C TRP A 37 1.30 8.57 -8.36
N THR A 38 1.26 7.53 -9.18
CA THR A 38 0.47 7.54 -10.43
C THR A 38 -1.03 7.63 -10.16
N PHE A 39 -1.52 7.00 -9.10
CA PHE A 39 -2.91 7.14 -8.66
C PHE A 39 -3.23 8.57 -8.22
N GLN A 40 -2.31 9.22 -7.49
CA GLN A 40 -2.40 10.63 -7.15
C GLN A 40 -2.38 11.54 -8.40
N VAL A 41 -1.64 11.18 -9.47
CA VAL A 41 -1.70 11.94 -10.73
C VAL A 41 -3.10 11.85 -11.36
N PHE A 42 -3.70 10.64 -11.40
CA PHE A 42 -5.05 10.48 -11.95
C PHE A 42 -6.11 11.25 -11.16
N LEU A 43 -6.02 11.25 -9.84
CA LEU A 43 -6.94 11.97 -8.96
C LEU A 43 -6.77 13.48 -9.03
N ALA A 44 -5.55 13.98 -9.24
CA ALA A 44 -5.27 15.41 -9.32
C ALA A 44 -5.90 16.06 -10.56
N GLN A 45 -6.13 15.30 -11.64
CA GLN A 45 -6.85 15.81 -12.82
C GLN A 45 -8.36 16.00 -12.61
N GLN A 46 -8.90 15.45 -11.54
CA GLN A 46 -10.33 15.56 -11.26
C GLN A 46 -10.58 16.75 -10.35
N SER A 47 -11.43 17.67 -10.81
CA SER A 47 -11.87 18.80 -10.01
C SER A 47 -12.70 18.34 -8.81
N LEU A 48 -12.56 19.04 -7.69
CA LEU A 48 -13.49 18.89 -6.57
C LEU A 48 -14.85 19.52 -6.94
N PRO A 49 -15.95 19.07 -6.28
CA PRO A 49 -17.24 19.73 -6.40
C PRO A 49 -17.16 21.23 -6.09
N SER A 50 -17.92 22.06 -6.82
CA SER A 50 -17.85 23.53 -6.75
C SER A 50 -18.18 24.14 -5.38
N PHE A 51 -18.80 23.38 -4.47
CA PHE A 51 -19.06 23.81 -3.11
C PHE A 51 -17.82 23.74 -2.19
N ILE A 52 -16.75 23.06 -2.63
CA ILE A 52 -15.48 23.03 -1.90
C ILE A 52 -14.65 24.25 -2.34
N PRO A 53 -14.19 25.10 -1.41
CA PRO A 53 -13.36 26.25 -1.75
C PRO A 53 -12.12 25.83 -2.53
N ALA A 54 -11.97 26.40 -3.73
CA ALA A 54 -10.81 26.15 -4.56
C ALA A 54 -9.60 26.93 -4.02
N PHE A 55 -8.43 26.28 -3.99
CA PHE A 55 -7.16 26.94 -3.78
C PHE A 55 -6.12 26.36 -4.75
N SER A 56 -5.15 27.18 -5.11
CA SER A 56 -3.99 26.77 -5.90
C SER A 56 -2.80 27.57 -5.43
N TYR A 57 -1.73 26.87 -5.08
CA TYR A 57 -0.46 27.44 -4.66
C TYR A 57 0.68 26.68 -5.33
N GLN A 58 1.26 27.31 -6.36
CA GLN A 58 2.42 26.77 -7.04
C GLN A 58 3.69 27.09 -6.22
N ILE A 59 4.41 26.05 -5.83
CA ILE A 59 5.69 26.20 -5.10
C ILE A 59 6.83 26.37 -6.12
N ASN A 60 6.86 25.51 -7.15
CA ASN A 60 7.75 25.59 -8.30
C ASN A 60 7.19 24.72 -9.46
N ASP A 61 7.96 24.53 -10.54
CA ASP A 61 7.56 23.74 -11.72
C ASP A 61 7.26 22.26 -11.42
N TYR A 62 7.72 21.75 -10.29
CA TYR A 62 7.61 20.34 -9.91
C TYR A 62 6.72 20.10 -8.70
N LEU A 63 6.27 21.16 -8.01
CA LEU A 63 5.51 21.06 -6.76
C LEU A 63 4.37 22.08 -6.75
N SER A 64 3.14 21.59 -6.61
CA SER A 64 1.93 22.42 -6.54
C SER A 64 1.00 21.87 -5.46
N LEU A 65 0.37 22.78 -4.72
CA LEU A 65 -0.66 22.47 -3.73
C LEU A 65 -1.99 23.03 -4.23
N GLU A 66 -2.90 22.12 -4.63
CA GLU A 66 -4.20 22.49 -5.19
C GLU A 66 -5.34 21.74 -4.51
N SER A 67 -6.52 22.36 -4.50
CA SER A 67 -7.75 21.73 -4.04
C SER A 67 -8.20 20.65 -5.04
N ASN A 68 -7.75 19.41 -4.84
CA ASN A 68 -8.07 18.26 -5.69
C ASN A 68 -8.33 16.99 -4.83
N TRP A 69 -8.74 15.90 -5.47
CA TRP A 69 -8.98 14.63 -4.79
C TRP A 69 -7.70 14.01 -4.19
N THR A 70 -6.54 14.34 -4.73
CA THR A 70 -5.24 13.87 -4.25
C THR A 70 -4.95 14.39 -2.83
N VAL A 71 -5.15 15.68 -2.57
CA VAL A 71 -4.97 16.25 -1.24
C VAL A 71 -5.92 15.60 -0.23
N LEU A 72 -7.19 15.41 -0.60
CA LEU A 72 -8.19 14.79 0.28
C LEU A 72 -7.81 13.34 0.63
N LEU A 73 -7.43 12.54 -0.37
CA LEU A 73 -6.93 11.18 -0.17
C LEU A 73 -5.73 11.16 0.77
N ASN A 74 -4.79 12.08 0.56
CA ASN A 74 -3.56 12.16 1.33
C ASN A 74 -3.84 12.45 2.82
N VAL A 75 -4.79 13.35 3.11
CA VAL A 75 -5.23 13.66 4.48
C VAL A 75 -5.89 12.43 5.13
N ILE A 76 -6.78 11.74 4.42
CA ILE A 76 -7.46 10.54 4.92
C ILE A 76 -6.46 9.43 5.24
N TYR A 77 -5.50 9.19 4.33
CA TYR A 77 -4.46 8.18 4.52
C TYR A 77 -3.57 8.51 5.71
N LEU A 78 -3.08 9.75 5.81
CA LEU A 78 -2.26 10.15 6.97
C LEU A 78 -3.04 10.03 8.27
N ALA A 79 -4.28 10.48 8.33
CA ALA A 79 -5.11 10.33 9.54
C ALA A 79 -5.24 8.85 9.96
N TYR A 80 -5.44 7.95 8.99
CA TYR A 80 -5.49 6.52 9.27
C TYR A 80 -4.13 5.97 9.74
N TYR A 81 -3.03 6.36 9.10
CA TYR A 81 -1.69 5.90 9.49
C TYR A 81 -1.27 6.42 10.86
N TYR A 82 -1.59 7.68 11.19
CA TYR A 82 -1.39 8.23 12.53
C TYR A 82 -2.22 7.49 13.59
N ALA A 83 -3.43 7.04 13.24
CA ALA A 83 -4.23 6.21 14.14
C ALA A 83 -3.65 4.80 14.36
N LEU A 84 -2.87 4.27 13.41
CA LEU A 84 -2.23 2.97 13.50
C LEU A 84 -0.89 3.00 14.23
N GLU A 85 0.03 3.85 13.78
CA GLU A 85 1.40 3.92 14.31
C GLU A 85 1.94 5.35 14.16
N PRO A 86 1.73 6.22 15.17
CA PRO A 86 1.99 7.66 15.04
C PRO A 86 3.42 8.04 14.66
N VAL A 87 4.42 7.31 15.14
CA VAL A 87 5.83 7.65 14.91
C VAL A 87 6.24 7.25 13.48
N GLY A 88 5.85 6.06 13.02
CA GLY A 88 6.02 5.64 11.64
C GLY A 88 5.24 6.53 10.67
N ALA A 89 4.03 6.94 11.02
CA ALA A 89 3.25 7.88 10.22
C ALA A 89 3.94 9.26 10.13
N LEU A 90 4.51 9.76 11.24
CA LEU A 90 5.29 10.99 11.25
C LEU A 90 6.50 10.90 10.30
N LEU A 91 7.20 9.77 10.29
CA LEU A 91 8.32 9.52 9.38
C LEU A 91 7.85 9.36 7.92
N TYR A 92 6.63 8.90 7.70
CA TYR A 92 6.00 8.77 6.37
C TYR A 92 5.52 10.12 5.80
N THR A 93 5.11 11.06 6.65
CA THR A 93 4.49 12.32 6.24
C THR A 93 5.31 13.11 5.20
N PRO A 94 6.63 13.34 5.35
CA PRO A 94 7.39 14.13 4.38
C PRO A 94 7.37 13.54 2.97
N GLN A 95 7.59 12.23 2.83
CA GLN A 95 7.58 11.58 1.52
C GLN A 95 6.18 11.57 0.90
N PHE A 96 5.14 11.42 1.71
CA PHE A 96 3.78 11.35 1.21
C PHE A 96 3.24 12.72 0.80
N VAL A 97 3.60 13.78 1.53
CA VAL A 97 3.37 15.16 1.12
C VAL A 97 4.12 15.48 -0.17
N LEU A 98 5.39 15.09 -0.29
CA LEU A 98 6.16 15.28 -1.52
C LEU A 98 5.52 14.56 -2.72
N SER A 99 5.04 13.33 -2.51
CA SER A 99 4.30 12.57 -3.53
C SER A 99 3.05 13.33 -3.97
N CYS A 100 2.24 13.84 -3.04
CA CYS A 100 1.05 14.64 -3.32
C CYS A 100 1.35 15.89 -4.16
N LEU A 101 2.33 16.69 -3.72
CA LEU A 101 2.69 17.95 -4.37
C LEU A 101 3.24 17.74 -5.77
N SER A 102 4.09 16.71 -5.92
CA SER A 102 4.69 16.38 -7.22
C SER A 102 3.68 15.76 -8.18
N ALA A 103 2.79 14.88 -7.70
CA ALA A 103 1.72 14.31 -8.51
C ALA A 103 0.74 15.40 -8.99
N THR A 104 0.41 16.35 -8.12
CA THR A 104 -0.44 17.50 -8.45
C THR A 104 0.18 18.35 -9.55
N ALA A 105 1.44 18.79 -9.38
CA ALA A 105 2.14 19.55 -10.42
C ALA A 105 2.27 18.76 -11.74
N TYR A 106 2.61 17.48 -11.64
CA TYR A 106 2.80 16.62 -12.81
C TYR A 106 1.50 16.40 -13.60
N SER A 107 0.34 16.40 -12.92
CA SER A 107 -0.95 16.13 -13.56
C SER A 107 -1.36 17.14 -14.64
N HIS A 108 -0.76 18.34 -14.63
CA HIS A 108 -0.99 19.41 -15.60
C HIS A 108 -0.19 19.26 -16.90
N ARG A 109 0.74 18.31 -16.97
CA ARG A 109 1.51 18.05 -18.19
C ARG A 109 0.65 17.35 -19.25
N GLU A 110 0.88 17.67 -20.52
CA GLU A 110 0.18 17.04 -21.64
C GLU A 110 0.35 15.51 -21.69
N ASP A 111 1.52 15.02 -21.27
CA ASP A 111 1.88 13.59 -21.26
C ASP A 111 1.53 12.87 -19.94
N ALA A 112 0.91 13.57 -18.97
CA ALA A 112 0.74 13.08 -17.61
C ALA A 112 0.03 11.73 -17.53
N LEU A 113 -1.17 11.63 -18.14
CA LEU A 113 -1.97 10.40 -18.13
C LEU A 113 -1.27 9.24 -18.83
N LYS A 114 -0.59 9.51 -19.95
CA LYS A 114 0.10 8.48 -20.72
C LYS A 114 1.24 7.88 -19.92
N ILE A 115 2.08 8.73 -19.31
CA ILE A 115 3.23 8.30 -18.53
C ILE A 115 2.77 7.64 -17.23
N ALA A 116 1.86 8.27 -16.48
CA ALA A 116 1.33 7.72 -15.25
C ALA A 116 0.60 6.39 -15.51
N GLY A 117 -0.20 6.29 -16.56
CA GLY A 117 -0.86 5.05 -17.01
C GLY A 117 0.13 3.92 -17.31
N SER A 118 1.19 4.23 -18.04
CA SER A 118 2.22 3.25 -18.40
C SER A 118 2.97 2.72 -17.18
N LEU A 119 3.37 3.63 -16.28
CA LEU A 119 4.04 3.29 -15.03
C LEU A 119 3.11 2.48 -14.10
N HIS A 120 1.85 2.91 -13.98
CA HIS A 120 0.85 2.23 -13.15
C HIS A 120 0.63 0.79 -13.62
N ALA A 121 0.42 0.58 -14.92
CA ALA A 121 0.24 -0.74 -15.50
C ALA A 121 1.49 -1.62 -15.32
N PHE A 122 2.68 -1.08 -15.61
CA PHE A 122 3.93 -1.80 -15.42
C PHE A 122 4.15 -2.24 -13.96
N SER A 123 3.94 -1.34 -13.00
CA SER A 123 4.09 -1.65 -11.58
C SER A 123 3.10 -2.72 -11.10
N TRP A 124 1.87 -2.73 -11.62
CA TRP A 124 0.90 -3.79 -11.33
C TRP A 124 1.33 -5.13 -11.91
N ILE A 125 1.78 -5.17 -13.17
CA ILE A 125 2.29 -6.38 -13.81
C ILE A 125 3.43 -6.97 -12.99
N MET A 126 4.39 -6.13 -12.56
CA MET A 126 5.51 -6.57 -11.73
C MET A 126 5.05 -7.14 -10.38
N GLN A 127 4.09 -6.51 -9.69
CA GLN A 127 3.53 -7.06 -8.45
C GLN A 127 2.82 -8.40 -8.66
N PHE A 128 2.04 -8.56 -9.73
CA PHE A 128 1.42 -9.85 -10.04
C PHE A 128 2.46 -10.94 -10.34
N ILE A 129 3.55 -10.60 -11.05
CA ILE A 129 4.69 -11.51 -11.24
C ILE A 129 5.32 -11.86 -9.89
N GLY A 130 5.52 -10.89 -9.00
CA GLY A 130 6.05 -11.13 -7.65
C GLY A 130 5.20 -12.13 -6.86
N HIS A 131 3.89 -11.91 -6.79
CA HIS A 131 2.97 -12.81 -6.12
C HIS A 131 2.90 -14.20 -6.77
N GLY A 132 2.77 -14.27 -8.09
CA GLY A 132 2.60 -15.52 -8.83
C GLY A 132 3.87 -16.38 -8.91
N ALA A 133 5.00 -15.77 -9.28
CA ALA A 133 6.24 -16.48 -9.53
C ALA A 133 7.13 -16.66 -8.29
N ALA A 134 7.12 -15.70 -7.36
CA ALA A 134 8.01 -15.73 -6.19
C ALA A 134 7.31 -16.22 -4.90
N GLU A 135 6.07 -15.80 -4.64
CA GLU A 135 5.32 -16.21 -3.44
C GLU A 135 4.49 -17.48 -3.69
N GLY A 136 4.06 -17.73 -4.93
CA GLY A 136 3.20 -18.86 -5.30
C GLY A 136 1.79 -18.78 -4.68
N ARG A 137 1.37 -17.58 -4.26
CA ARG A 137 0.10 -17.32 -3.57
C ARG A 137 -0.63 -16.18 -4.27
N ALA A 138 -1.95 -16.25 -4.24
CA ALA A 138 -2.75 -15.17 -4.80
C ALA A 138 -2.55 -13.86 -4.02
N PRO A 139 -2.66 -12.69 -4.68
CA PRO A 139 -2.48 -11.40 -4.02
C PRO A 139 -3.50 -11.20 -2.90
N ALA A 140 -3.09 -10.53 -1.81
CA ALA A 140 -3.97 -10.17 -0.70
C ALA A 140 -5.18 -9.31 -1.13
N LEU A 141 -5.11 -8.69 -2.32
CA LEU A 141 -6.20 -7.92 -2.94
C LEU A 141 -7.48 -8.74 -3.14
N LEU A 142 -7.35 -10.06 -3.35
CA LEU A 142 -8.51 -10.94 -3.53
C LEU A 142 -9.23 -11.23 -2.22
N ASP A 143 -8.54 -11.11 -1.09
CA ASP A 143 -9.07 -11.39 0.25
C ASP A 143 -9.55 -10.13 0.96
N ASN A 144 -8.86 -9.00 0.78
CA ASN A 144 -9.21 -7.72 1.38
C ASN A 144 -8.67 -6.54 0.53
N LEU A 145 -9.40 -6.18 -0.53
CA LEU A 145 -9.00 -5.12 -1.46
C LEU A 145 -8.72 -3.78 -0.75
N LEU A 146 -9.63 -3.34 0.12
CA LEU A 146 -9.52 -2.05 0.82
C LEU A 146 -8.30 -2.05 1.76
N GLY A 147 -8.14 -3.10 2.58
CA GLY A 147 -6.97 -3.19 3.46
C GLY A 147 -5.67 -3.30 2.68
N ALA A 148 -5.63 -4.12 1.63
CA ALA A 148 -4.43 -4.31 0.82
C ALA A 148 -3.98 -3.02 0.12
N VAL A 149 -4.91 -2.25 -0.47
CA VAL A 149 -4.57 -0.99 -1.16
C VAL A 149 -4.24 0.11 -0.17
N VAL A 150 -5.04 0.28 0.89
CA VAL A 150 -4.85 1.37 1.86
C VAL A 150 -3.60 1.16 2.70
N LEU A 151 -3.27 -0.08 3.09
CA LEU A 151 -2.10 -0.34 3.95
C LEU A 151 -0.81 -0.55 3.20
N ALA A 152 -0.83 -0.93 1.91
CA ALA A 152 0.38 -1.24 1.17
C ALA A 152 1.45 -0.12 1.23
N PRO A 153 1.13 1.17 1.03
CA PRO A 153 2.15 2.23 1.09
C PRO A 153 2.80 2.35 2.47
N PHE A 154 1.99 2.25 3.53
CA PHE A 154 2.49 2.35 4.90
C PHE A 154 3.26 1.11 5.34
N PHE A 155 2.83 -0.08 4.93
CA PHE A 155 3.55 -1.31 5.19
C PHE A 155 4.95 -1.27 4.54
N VAL A 156 5.02 -0.92 3.25
CA VAL A 156 6.31 -0.80 2.53
C VAL A 156 7.23 0.18 3.25
N HIS A 157 6.69 1.30 3.73
CA HIS A 157 7.47 2.23 4.55
C HIS A 157 7.97 1.62 5.85
N LEU A 158 7.10 0.96 6.61
CA LEU A 158 7.46 0.32 7.87
C LEU A 158 8.48 -0.80 7.66
N GLU A 159 8.40 -1.58 6.58
CA GLU A 159 9.37 -2.61 6.23
C GLU A 159 10.78 -2.00 6.02
N MET A 160 10.86 -0.85 5.34
CA MET A 160 12.12 -0.11 5.20
C MET A 160 12.64 0.42 6.55
N LEU A 161 11.75 0.91 7.42
CA LEU A 161 12.12 1.34 8.76
C LEU A 161 12.61 0.16 9.63
N PHE A 162 11.94 -0.99 9.56
CA PHE A 162 12.33 -2.21 10.27
C PHE A 162 13.70 -2.71 9.82
N ALA A 163 14.03 -2.59 8.53
CA ALA A 163 15.34 -2.94 7.99
C ALA A 163 16.49 -2.12 8.59
N ILE A 164 16.21 -0.88 9.03
CA ILE A 164 17.20 -0.02 9.72
C ILE A 164 17.08 -0.04 11.25
N GLY A 165 16.27 -0.96 11.80
CA GLY A 165 16.17 -1.20 13.24
C GLY A 165 15.10 -0.40 13.98
N TYR A 166 14.18 0.26 13.27
CA TYR A 166 13.04 0.93 13.88
C TYR A 166 12.15 -0.06 14.64
N ASN A 167 11.71 0.31 15.85
CA ASN A 167 10.74 -0.41 16.67
C ASN A 167 10.85 -1.96 16.63
N PRO A 168 11.96 -2.54 17.12
CA PRO A 168 12.20 -3.98 17.04
C PRO A 168 11.14 -4.82 17.77
N GLY A 169 10.48 -4.24 18.79
CA GLY A 169 9.37 -4.85 19.49
C GLY A 169 8.14 -5.06 18.60
N LEU A 170 7.73 -4.01 17.87
CA LEU A 170 6.66 -4.11 16.88
C LEU A 170 7.04 -5.08 15.77
N HIS A 171 8.24 -4.95 15.20
CA HIS A 171 8.72 -5.83 14.13
C HIS A 171 8.62 -7.31 14.54
N LYS A 172 9.06 -7.66 15.75
CA LYS A 172 8.95 -9.02 16.29
C LYS A 172 7.50 -9.49 16.41
N ARG A 173 6.57 -8.64 16.87
CA ARG A 173 5.14 -9.01 16.97
C ARG A 173 4.52 -9.24 15.60
N VAL A 174 4.84 -8.39 14.62
CA VAL A 174 4.40 -8.52 13.22
C VAL A 174 4.90 -9.83 12.61
N GLN A 175 6.21 -10.13 12.73
CA GLN A 175 6.78 -11.37 12.21
C GLN A 175 6.14 -12.61 12.85
N ASN A 176 5.94 -12.60 14.17
CA ASN A 176 5.28 -13.69 14.87
C ASN A 176 3.82 -13.88 14.42
N GLY A 177 3.10 -12.77 14.21
CA GLY A 177 1.72 -12.78 13.71
C GLY A 177 1.64 -13.34 12.29
N ALA A 178 2.50 -12.86 11.40
CA ALA A 178 2.59 -13.33 10.02
C ALA A 178 2.93 -14.83 9.96
N GLY A 179 3.90 -15.29 10.76
CA GLY A 179 4.26 -16.70 10.85
C GLY A 179 3.10 -17.60 11.29
N LYS A 180 2.31 -17.16 12.28
CA LYS A 180 1.09 -17.87 12.70
C LYS A 180 0.05 -17.94 11.58
N ALA A 181 -0.19 -16.82 10.88
CA ALA A 181 -1.14 -16.76 9.77
C ALA A 181 -0.72 -17.66 8.60
N ILE A 182 0.57 -17.68 8.24
CA ILE A 182 1.11 -18.57 7.20
C ILE A 182 0.96 -20.05 7.59
N ALA A 183 1.27 -20.40 8.84
CA ALA A 183 1.13 -21.77 9.33
C ALA A 183 -0.33 -22.24 9.30
N GLN A 184 -1.26 -21.36 9.70
CA GLN A 184 -2.69 -21.64 9.63
C GLN A 184 -3.14 -21.86 8.17
N PHE A 185 -2.77 -20.97 7.25
CA PHE A 185 -3.11 -21.10 5.83
C PHE A 185 -2.63 -22.43 5.23
N ARG A 186 -1.37 -22.81 5.50
CA ARG A 186 -0.80 -24.08 5.03
C ARG A 186 -1.54 -25.30 5.58
N ARG A 187 -1.97 -25.24 6.83
CA ARG A 187 -2.77 -26.30 7.45
C ARG A 187 -4.14 -26.43 6.79
N GLU A 188 -4.83 -25.32 6.58
CA GLU A 188 -6.13 -25.29 5.90
C GLU A 188 -6.05 -25.81 4.46
N GLU A 189 -5.00 -25.45 3.70
CA GLU A 189 -4.76 -26.00 2.37
C GLU A 189 -4.51 -27.51 2.38
N ALA A 190 -3.72 -28.00 3.33
CA ALA A 190 -3.47 -29.44 3.47
C ALA A 190 -4.75 -30.22 3.82
N GLU A 191 -5.59 -29.66 4.70
CA GLU A 191 -6.89 -30.24 5.05
C GLU A 191 -7.85 -30.25 3.85
N LYS A 192 -7.91 -29.17 3.07
CA LYS A 192 -8.69 -29.10 1.82
C LYS A 192 -8.24 -30.15 0.80
N LYS A 193 -6.92 -30.29 0.58
CA LYS A 193 -6.36 -31.31 -0.34
C LYS A 193 -6.69 -32.74 0.13
N ARG A 194 -6.59 -33.02 1.43
CA ARG A 194 -6.98 -34.31 2.01
C ARG A 194 -8.47 -34.61 1.86
N ALA A 195 -9.33 -33.60 2.02
CA ALA A 195 -10.77 -33.75 1.85
C ALA A 195 -11.16 -33.96 0.38
N ALA A 196 -10.49 -33.30 -0.56
CA ALA A 196 -10.71 -33.49 -1.99
C ALA A 196 -10.31 -34.91 -2.44
N GLY A 197 -9.10 -35.37 -2.09
CA GLY A 197 -8.64 -36.72 -2.45
C GLY A 197 -9.44 -37.87 -1.81
N LYS A 198 -10.25 -37.61 -0.78
CA LYS A 198 -11.19 -38.59 -0.20
C LYS A 198 -12.53 -38.66 -0.95
N LYS A 199 -12.87 -37.69 -1.80
CA LYS A 199 -14.10 -37.71 -2.61
C LYS A 199 -13.91 -38.42 -3.96
N ASP A 200 -12.66 -38.62 -4.36
CA ASP A 200 -12.28 -39.30 -5.61
C ASP A 200 -12.03 -40.82 -5.41
N LEU A 201 -12.27 -41.34 -4.19
CA LEU A 201 -12.21 -42.76 -3.81
C LEU A 201 -13.61 -43.25 -3.42
#